data_AF-A0A967M6A5-F1
#
_entry.id   AF-A0A967M6A5-F1
#
_cell.length_a   1.000
_cell.length_b   1.000
_cell.length_c   1.000
_cell.angle_alpha   90.00
_cell.angle_beta   90.00
_cell.angle_gamma   90.00
#
_symmetry.space_group_name_H-M   'P 1'
#
loop_
_entity.id
_entity.type
_entity.pdbx_description
1 polymer ?
#
loop_
_entity_poly.entity_id
_entity_poly.type
_entity_poly.pdbx_seq_one_letter_code
_entity_poly.pdbx_strand_id
1 'polypeptide(L)' 'IDFKDYKSTAHLPYEILVSGNKVYHLYARFRIAINFPDLSMMGDNSFMNIVESPEAIKKALTKVAGGEVKEDYWQ' A
#
# COMPACT_ATOMS: atom_id res chain seq x y z
N ILE A 1 -0.42 -6.50 -12.78
CA ILE A 1 0.39 -5.26 -12.66
C ILE A 1 1.85 -5.46 -13.05
N ASP A 2 2.45 -6.61 -12.73
CA ASP A 2 3.81 -6.97 -13.15
C ASP A 2 3.73 -8.04 -14.27
N PHE A 3 3.71 -7.59 -15.52
CA PHE A 3 3.44 -8.42 -16.70
C PHE A 3 4.54 -8.33 -17.76
N LYS A 4 5.66 -7.66 -17.45
CA LYS A 4 6.81 -7.48 -18.34
C LYS A 4 8.00 -8.23 -17.73
N ASP A 5 8.90 -8.77 -18.56
CA ASP A 5 9.93 -9.73 -18.13
C ASP A 5 10.86 -9.26 -16.98
N TYR A 6 11.26 -7.98 -16.92
CA TYR A 6 12.19 -7.46 -15.90
C TYR A 6 11.92 -6.01 -15.53
N LYS A 7 10.80 -5.73 -14.87
CA LYS A 7 10.38 -4.35 -14.58
C LYS A 7 10.45 -3.97 -13.10
N SER A 8 10.10 -4.89 -12.21
CA SER A 8 9.94 -4.60 -10.79
C SER A 8 10.97 -5.34 -9.95
N THR A 9 11.62 -4.63 -9.04
CA THR A 9 12.39 -5.23 -7.95
C THR A 9 11.50 -5.36 -6.71
N ALA A 10 11.83 -6.29 -5.82
CA ALA A 10 11.13 -6.39 -4.55
C ALA A 10 11.27 -5.07 -3.78
N HIS A 11 10.14 -4.48 -3.40
CA HIS A 11 10.12 -3.23 -2.65
C HIS A 11 10.55 -3.45 -1.19
N LEU A 12 11.20 -2.44 -0.59
CA LEU A 12 11.56 -2.43 0.82
C LEU A 12 10.31 -2.65 1.71
N PRO A 13 10.48 -3.25 2.92
CA PRO A 13 9.36 -3.58 3.79
C PRO A 13 8.57 -2.33 4.23
N TYR A 14 7.28 -2.52 4.53
CA TYR A 14 6.48 -1.49 5.16
C TYR A 14 6.97 -1.22 6.57
N GLU A 15 7.31 0.04 6.87
CA GLU A 15 7.82 0.42 8.17
C GLU A 15 6.72 0.76 9.18
N ILE A 16 6.96 0.37 10.44
CA ILE A 16 6.19 0.82 11.60
C ILE A 16 7.13 1.62 12.50
N LEU A 17 6.74 2.84 12.85
CA LEU A 17 7.44 3.69 13.80
C LEU A 17 6.69 3.68 15.15
N VAL A 18 7.40 3.35 16.22
CA VAL A 18 6.87 3.45 17.59
C VAL A 18 7.51 4.64 18.28
N SER A 19 6.69 5.54 18.82
CA SER A 19 7.14 6.70 19.58
C SER A 19 6.29 6.85 20.83
N GLY A 20 6.88 6.51 21.98
CA GLY A 20 6.16 6.42 23.25
C GLY A 20 5.05 5.37 23.17
N ASN A 21 3.80 5.79 23.44
CA ASN A 21 2.62 4.94 23.36
C ASN A 21 1.88 5.04 22.02
N LYS A 22 2.52 5.59 20.99
CA LYS A 22 1.91 5.78 19.66
C LYS A 22 2.63 4.95 18.61
N VAL A 23 1.85 4.38 17.70
CA VAL A 23 2.32 3.61 16.55
C VAL A 23 1.93 4.33 15.26
N TYR A 24 2.89 4.51 14.38
CA TYR A 24 2.74 5.22 13.12
C TYR A 24 3.17 4.33 11.96
N HIS A 25 2.53 4.52 10.81
CA HIS A 25 3.01 4.00 9.53
C HIS A 25 2.72 5.03 8.45
N LEU A 26 3.56 5.08 7.41
CA LEU A 26 3.30 5.94 6.27
C LEU A 26 2.26 5.29 5.36
N TYR A 27 1.18 6.01 5.09
CA TYR A 27 0.11 5.49 4.25
C TYR A 27 0.59 5.22 2.82
N ALA A 28 0.25 4.04 2.29
CA ALA A 28 0.86 3.51 1.07
C ALA A 28 0.34 4.13 -0.23
N ARG A 29 -0.73 4.93 -0.19
CA ARG A 29 -1.47 5.41 -1.36
C ARG A 29 -0.58 6.14 -2.38
N PHE A 30 0.32 7.01 -1.92
CA PHE A 30 1.26 7.70 -2.81
C PHE A 30 2.48 6.85 -3.17
N ARG A 31 2.88 5.93 -2.29
CA ARG A 31 4.05 5.05 -2.50
C ARG A 31 3.82 4.08 -3.65
N ILE A 32 2.64 3.47 -3.72
CA ILE A 32 2.31 2.48 -4.75
C ILE A 32 2.27 3.13 -6.14
N ALA A 33 1.74 4.34 -6.27
CA ALA A 33 1.71 5.06 -7.54
C ALA A 33 3.13 5.32 -8.09
N ILE A 34 4.09 5.67 -7.23
CA ILE A 34 5.49 5.92 -7.61
C ILE A 34 6.17 4.64 -8.11
N ASN A 35 5.80 3.48 -7.58
CA ASN A 35 6.38 2.20 -7.99
C ASN A 35 5.89 1.70 -9.36
N PHE A 36 4.75 2.22 -9.84
CA PHE A 36 4.12 1.78 -11.09
C PHE A 36 3.72 2.98 -11.98
N PRO A 37 4.66 3.88 -12.32
CA PRO A 37 4.34 5.16 -12.96
C PRO A 37 3.86 5.00 -14.41
N ASP A 38 4.17 3.87 -15.05
CA ASP A 38 3.82 3.53 -16.43
C ASP A 38 2.53 2.68 -16.54
N LEU A 39 1.83 2.42 -15.43
CA LEU A 39 0.53 1.75 -15.51
C LEU A 39 -0.55 2.69 -16.04
N SER A 40 -1.31 2.20 -17.01
CA SER A 40 -2.58 2.84 -17.39
C SER A 40 -3.52 2.87 -16.19
N MET A 41 -4.33 3.93 -16.08
CA MET A 41 -5.39 4.01 -15.08
C MET A 41 -6.51 3.00 -15.33
N MET A 42 -6.76 2.60 -16.58
CA MET A 42 -7.84 1.68 -16.94
C MET A 42 -7.39 0.65 -17.99
N GLY A 43 -8.15 -0.44 -18.10
CA GLY A 43 -7.90 -1.54 -19.03
C GLY A 43 -7.11 -2.69 -18.42
N ASP A 44 -6.60 -3.56 -19.29
CA ASP A 44 -5.84 -4.74 -18.88
C ASP A 44 -4.55 -4.35 -18.15
N ASN A 45 -4.24 -5.07 -17.09
CA ASN A 45 -3.06 -4.83 -16.26
C ASN A 45 -2.96 -3.42 -15.64
N SER A 46 -4.09 -2.72 -15.46
CA SER A 46 -4.15 -1.32 -15.01
C SER A 46 -3.93 -1.10 -13.50
N PHE A 47 -3.75 0.17 -13.12
CA PHE A 47 -3.64 0.62 -11.73
C PHE A 47 -4.88 0.30 -10.89
N MET A 48 -6.07 0.22 -11.51
CA MET A 48 -7.31 -0.14 -10.82
C MET A 48 -7.25 -1.54 -10.19
N ASN A 49 -6.46 -2.46 -10.74
CA ASN A 49 -6.27 -3.80 -10.17
C ASN A 49 -5.61 -3.78 -8.78
N ILE A 50 -5.02 -2.66 -8.37
CA ILE A 50 -4.32 -2.51 -7.09
C ILE A 50 -4.82 -1.32 -6.26
N VAL A 51 -5.93 -0.70 -6.64
CA VAL A 51 -6.46 0.48 -5.94
C VAL A 51 -6.83 0.20 -4.47
N GLU A 52 -7.18 -1.04 -4.14
CA GLU A 52 -7.51 -1.49 -2.78
C GLU A 52 -6.26 -1.82 -1.94
N SER A 53 -5.09 -1.94 -2.57
CA SER A 53 -3.86 -2.33 -1.88
C SER A 53 -3.49 -1.41 -0.71
N PRO A 54 -3.58 -0.06 -0.80
CA PRO A 54 -3.29 0.83 0.31
C PRO A 54 -4.11 0.53 1.57
N GLU A 55 -5.40 0.23 1.43
CA GLU A 55 -6.27 -0.11 2.56
C GLU A 55 -5.96 -1.50 3.11
N ALA A 56 -5.68 -2.47 2.25
CA ALA A 56 -5.25 -3.80 2.68
C ALA A 56 -3.96 -3.74 3.51
N ILE A 57 -3.00 -2.92 3.11
CA ILE A 57 -1.73 -2.69 3.83
C ILE A 57 -2.00 -2.02 5.17
N LYS A 58 -2.78 -0.92 5.19
CA LYS A 58 -3.17 -0.24 6.44
C LYS A 58 -3.84 -1.22 7.41
N LYS A 59 -4.78 -2.02 6.94
CA LYS A 59 -5.47 -3.06 7.73
C LYS A 59 -4.49 -4.09 8.30
N ALA A 60 -3.55 -4.57 7.49
CA ALA A 60 -2.54 -5.52 7.91
C ALA A 60 -1.62 -4.92 8.99
N LEU A 61 -1.08 -3.72 8.78
CA LEU A 61 -0.17 -3.06 9.72
C LEU A 61 -0.88 -2.70 11.03
N THR A 62 -2.14 -2.26 10.98
CA THR A 62 -2.95 -2.02 12.17
C THR A 62 -3.12 -3.29 13.01
N LYS A 63 -3.43 -4.42 12.38
CA LYS A 63 -3.53 -5.71 13.08
C LYS A 63 -2.20 -6.15 13.68
N VAL A 64 -1.10 -6.02 12.94
CA VAL A 64 0.26 -6.33 13.42
C VAL A 64 0.62 -5.49 14.64
N ALA A 65 0.21 -4.22 14.68
CA ALA A 65 0.42 -3.33 15.80
C ALA A 65 -0.54 -3.57 16.99
N GLY A 66 -1.48 -4.52 16.90
CA GLY A 66 -2.48 -4.80 17.92
C GLY A 66 -3.62 -3.77 17.99
N GLY A 67 -3.80 -2.96 16.95
CA GLY A 67 -4.88 -1.96 16.86
C GLY A 67 -6.18 -2.51 16.28
N GLU A 68 -7.27 -1.77 16.50
CA GLU A 68 -8.56 -2.04 15.87
C GLU A 68 -8.64 -1.44 14.47
N VAL A 69 -9.09 -2.25 13.51
CA VAL A 69 -9.27 -1.80 12.13
C VAL A 69 -10.58 -1.02 12.05
N LYS A 70 -10.48 0.28 11.80
CA LYS A 70 -11.64 1.12 11.47
C LYS A 70 -11.86 1.08 9.96
N GLU A 71 -13.08 0.76 9.54
CA GLU A 71 -13.48 0.83 8.13
C GLU A 71 -13.85 2.28 7.75
N ASP A 72 -12.87 3.18 7.83
CA ASP A 72 -13.00 4.52 7.28
C ASP A 72 -12.40 4.51 5.86
N TYR A 73 -13.27 4.27 4.88
CA TYR A 73 -12.96 4.57 3.49
C TYR A 73 -13.04 6.10 3.33
N TRP A 74 -11.90 6.75 3.07
CA TRP A 74 -11.78 8.15 2.65
C TRP A 74 -11.84 9.26 3.71
N GLN A 75 -11.43 9.01 4.96
CA GLN A 75 -11.03 10.08 5.90
C GLN A 75 -9.51 10.19 6.02
#